data_AF-A0A374C5X8-F1
#
_entry.id   AF-A0A374C5X8-F1
#
_cell.length_a   1.000
_cell.length_b   1.000
_cell.length_c   1.000
_cell.angle_alpha   90.00
_cell.angle_beta   90.00
_cell.angle_gamma   90.00
#
_symmetry.space_group_name_H-M   'P 1'
#
loop_
_entity.id
_entity.type
_entity.pdbx_description
1 polymer ?
#
loop_
_entity_poly.entity_id
_entity_poly.type
_entity_poly.pdbx_seq_one_letter_code
_entity_poly.pdbx_strand_id
1 'polypeptide(L)'
;MSKFLIYLEVEPYMKQWLTHSFGDPVVFPPNSNENAVIRRLTTKRPYNNTPEQPTEKTVAICIPSSKSKSPETYNYLTSFGKKALGESLDDLFRINMWCDLGDLQDTSCKKMSAFRAWCQTHGIDIEYAETIRMKWYRMRKSYQNVGVNLFNNKRYHIT
;
A
#
# COMPACT_ATOMS: atom_id res chain seq x y z
N MET A 1 15.46 19.48 8.82
CA MET A 1 15.33 18.34 9.77
C MET A 1 15.61 17.05 9.02
N SER A 2 16.45 16.18 9.56
CA SER A 2 16.74 14.86 9.00
C SER A 2 15.51 13.94 9.12
N LYS A 3 15.09 13.32 8.03
CA LYS A 3 14.02 12.31 8.05
C LYS A 3 14.62 10.97 8.46
N PHE A 4 14.02 10.30 9.45
CA PHE A 4 14.36 8.92 9.80
C PHE A 4 13.56 7.98 8.90
N LEU A 5 14.24 6.98 8.33
CA LEU A 5 13.68 6.11 7.30
C LEU A 5 13.67 4.66 7.76
N ILE A 6 12.68 3.93 7.29
CA ILE A 6 12.59 2.47 7.30
C ILE A 6 12.75 2.02 5.84
N TYR A 7 13.56 0.98 5.62
CA TYR A 7 13.64 0.32 4.31
C TYR A 7 12.83 -0.98 4.36
N LEU A 8 11.79 -1.05 3.54
CA LEU A 8 10.87 -2.18 3.48
C LEU A 8 10.97 -2.84 2.10
N GLU A 9 11.26 -4.14 2.05
CA GLU A 9 11.18 -4.91 0.82
C GLU A 9 9.71 -5.14 0.44
N VAL A 10 9.36 -4.80 -0.79
CA VAL A 10 8.01 -4.95 -1.33
C VAL A 10 8.08 -5.40 -2.79
N GLU A 11 6.96 -5.89 -3.32
CA GLU A 11 6.83 -6.23 -4.74
C GLU A 11 7.05 -4.98 -5.63
N PRO A 12 7.59 -5.12 -6.85
CA PRO A 12 7.90 -3.98 -7.71
C PRO A 12 6.72 -3.02 -7.97
N TYR A 13 5.54 -3.56 -8.28
CA TYR A 13 4.33 -2.74 -8.48
C TYR A 13 3.91 -1.98 -7.21
N MET A 14 4.19 -2.55 -6.03
CA MET A 14 3.88 -1.92 -4.74
C MET A 14 4.85 -0.78 -4.47
N LYS A 15 6.14 -0.97 -4.76
CA LYS A 15 7.15 0.09 -4.70
C LYS A 15 6.75 1.25 -5.61
N GLN A 16 6.42 0.97 -6.87
CA GLN A 16 5.98 1.96 -7.86
C GLN A 16 4.75 2.74 -7.39
N TRP A 17 3.72 2.03 -6.93
CA TRP A 17 2.51 2.65 -6.41
C TRP A 17 2.78 3.53 -5.19
N LEU A 18 3.53 3.02 -4.20
CA LEU A 18 3.84 3.77 -2.98
C LEU A 18 4.61 5.06 -3.29
N THR A 19 5.65 4.99 -4.14
CA THR A 19 6.47 6.17 -4.47
C THR A 19 5.70 7.16 -5.33
N HIS A 20 4.82 6.68 -6.21
CA HIS A 20 3.95 7.55 -7.01
C HIS A 20 2.92 8.28 -6.13
N SER A 21 2.21 7.56 -5.26
CA SER A 21 1.10 8.11 -4.47
C SER A 21 1.55 8.95 -3.28
N PHE A 22 2.70 8.63 -2.66
CA PHE A 22 3.14 9.22 -1.40
C PHE A 22 4.53 9.87 -1.46
N GLY A 23 5.14 9.90 -2.65
CA GLY A 23 6.47 10.46 -2.89
C GLY A 23 7.61 9.49 -2.57
N ASP A 24 8.84 9.95 -2.85
CA ASP A 24 10.07 9.21 -2.56
C ASP A 24 11.06 10.12 -1.78
N PRO A 25 11.29 9.87 -0.48
CA PRO A 25 10.77 8.77 0.33
C PRO A 25 9.27 8.90 0.62
N VAL A 26 8.61 7.76 0.85
CA VAL A 26 7.18 7.65 1.15
C VAL A 26 6.86 8.38 2.45
N VAL A 27 5.91 9.32 2.39
CA VAL A 27 5.37 10.03 3.55
C VAL A 27 3.85 9.87 3.57
N PHE A 28 3.33 9.12 4.54
CA PHE A 28 1.89 8.96 4.69
C PHE A 28 1.23 10.21 5.30
N PRO A 29 -0.05 10.49 4.97
CA PRO A 29 -0.78 11.63 5.52
C PRO A 29 -0.79 11.68 7.06
N PRO A 30 -0.82 12.88 7.66
CA PRO A 30 -1.03 13.01 9.10
C PRO A 30 -2.30 12.26 9.53
N ASN A 31 -2.22 11.54 10.65
CA ASN A 31 -3.31 10.74 11.22
C ASN A 31 -3.75 9.50 10.41
N SER A 32 -2.99 9.08 9.40
CA SER A 32 -3.28 7.83 8.68
C SER A 32 -3.07 6.57 9.55
N ASN A 33 -3.71 5.47 9.15
CA ASN A 33 -3.55 4.18 9.81
C ASN A 33 -2.11 3.66 9.70
N GLU A 34 -1.44 3.88 8.57
CA GLU A 34 -0.06 3.47 8.32
C GLU A 34 0.89 4.16 9.29
N ASN A 35 0.69 5.47 9.51
CA ASN A 35 1.42 6.21 10.53
C ASN A 35 1.14 5.70 11.96
N ALA A 36 -0.08 5.22 12.25
CA ALA A 36 -0.38 4.57 13.52
C ALA A 36 0.34 3.21 13.66
N VAL A 37 0.35 2.39 12.60
CA VAL A 37 1.05 1.10 12.52
C VAL A 37 2.57 1.29 12.71
N ILE A 38 3.19 2.23 11.98
CA ILE A 38 4.63 2.53 12.12
C ILE A 38 4.95 2.95 13.56
N ARG A 39 4.15 3.85 14.15
CA ARG A 39 4.34 4.26 15.55
C ARG A 39 4.17 3.11 16.53
N ARG A 40 3.26 2.16 16.28
CA ARG A 40 3.07 0.99 17.13
C ARG A 40 4.27 0.04 17.04
N LEU A 41 4.72 -0.26 15.83
CA LEU A 41 5.68 -1.32 15.55
C LEU A 41 7.15 -0.91 15.73
N THR A 42 7.47 0.39 15.59
CA THR A 42 8.83 0.88 15.83
C THR A 42 9.29 0.60 17.25
N THR A 43 10.54 0.20 17.44
CA THR A 43 11.13 -0.03 18.77
C THR A 43 12.45 0.69 18.89
N LYS A 44 13.00 0.72 20.11
CA LYS A 44 14.36 1.24 20.32
C LYS A 44 15.33 0.39 19.51
N ARG A 45 16.25 1.03 18.80
CA ARG A 45 17.30 0.31 18.09
C ARG A 45 18.18 -0.45 19.09
N PRO A 46 18.44 -1.76 18.88
CA PRO A 46 19.33 -2.52 19.74
C PRO A 46 20.75 -1.93 19.80
N TYR A 47 21.42 -2.06 20.94
CA TYR A 47 22.82 -1.69 21.09
C TYR A 47 23.66 -2.56 20.14
N ASN A 48 24.47 -1.93 19.28
CA ASN A 48 25.24 -2.55 18.19
C ASN A 48 24.45 -3.00 16.94
N ASN A 49 23.23 -2.49 16.72
CA ASN A 49 22.55 -2.68 15.45
C ASN A 49 22.89 -1.53 14.47
N THR A 50 23.52 -1.85 13.35
CA THR A 50 23.79 -0.90 12.26
C THR A 50 22.48 -0.57 11.52
N PRO A 51 22.21 0.71 11.19
CA PRO A 51 21.06 1.06 10.36
C PRO A 51 21.10 0.31 9.03
N GLU A 52 19.95 -0.26 8.66
CA GLU A 52 19.78 -0.92 7.38
C GLU A 52 20.03 0.07 6.24
N GLN A 53 20.59 -0.46 5.15
CA GLN A 53 20.86 0.30 3.93
C GLN A 53 19.78 0.03 2.89
N PRO A 54 19.47 0.99 2.01
CA PRO A 54 18.55 0.77 0.92
C PRO A 54 19.10 -0.30 -0.04
N THR A 55 18.21 -1.15 -0.53
CA THR A 55 18.44 -2.04 -1.67
C THR A 55 17.50 -1.67 -2.82
N GLU A 56 17.77 -2.16 -4.03
CA GLU A 56 16.91 -1.94 -5.20
C GLU A 56 15.46 -2.38 -4.98
N LYS A 57 15.25 -3.40 -4.13
CA LYS A 57 13.93 -3.97 -3.81
C LYS A 57 13.23 -3.26 -2.64
N THR A 58 13.93 -2.39 -1.93
CA THR A 58 13.34 -1.66 -0.80
C THR A 58 12.68 -0.36 -1.24
N VAL A 59 11.62 0.01 -0.53
CA VAL A 59 11.05 1.36 -0.52
C VAL A 59 11.44 2.06 0.78
N ALA A 60 11.83 3.34 0.67
CA ALA A 60 12.16 4.18 1.82
C ALA A 60 10.87 4.82 2.38
N ILE A 61 10.55 4.54 3.64
CA ILE A 61 9.34 5.03 4.31
C ILE A 61 9.74 5.91 5.49
N CYS A 62 9.17 7.10 5.56
CA CYS A 62 9.44 8.04 6.64
C CYS A 62 8.78 7.60 7.95
N ILE A 63 9.55 7.64 9.03
CA ILE A 63 9.00 7.46 10.38
C ILE A 63 8.31 8.77 10.79
N PRO A 64 7.01 8.74 11.13
CA PRO A 64 6.30 9.94 11.55
C PRO A 64 6.86 10.45 12.88
N SER A 65 6.99 11.77 13.00
CA SER A 65 7.37 12.41 14.26
C SER A 65 6.34 12.12 15.35
N SER A 66 6.79 11.79 16.56
CA SER A 66 5.93 11.62 17.73
C SER A 66 6.59 12.20 18.97
N LYS A 67 5.84 13.01 19.73
CA LYS A 67 6.32 13.58 21.00
C LYS A 67 6.63 12.51 22.05
N SER A 68 5.83 11.45 22.10
CA SER A 68 6.01 10.35 23.05
C SER A 68 7.01 9.28 22.57
N LYS A 69 7.35 9.30 21.28
CA LYS A 69 8.17 8.26 20.64
C LYS A 69 9.05 8.87 19.55
N SER A 70 10.12 9.55 19.97
CA SER A 70 11.03 10.25 19.03
C SER A 70 11.65 9.26 18.03
N PRO A 71 11.61 9.54 16.71
CA PRO A 71 12.30 8.74 15.70
C PRO A 71 13.82 8.67 15.88
N GLU A 72 14.43 9.56 16.66
CA GLU A 72 15.88 9.47 16.97
C GLU A 72 16.21 8.22 17.79
N THR A 73 15.32 7.84 18.70
CA THR A 73 15.47 6.65 19.56
C THR A 73 14.71 5.44 19.02
N TYR A 74 13.52 5.66 18.43
CA TYR A 74 12.60 4.61 17.98
C TYR A 74 12.55 4.52 16.45
N ASN A 75 13.63 4.01 15.86
CA ASN A 75 13.83 3.90 14.40
C ASN A 75 14.21 2.50 13.93
N TYR A 76 13.77 1.49 14.67
CA TYR A 76 14.00 0.10 14.33
C TYR A 76 12.68 -0.65 14.19
N LEU A 77 12.56 -1.48 13.16
CA LEU A 77 11.51 -2.48 13.04
C LEU A 77 12.14 -3.86 13.09
N THR A 78 11.55 -4.76 13.88
CA THR A 78 11.89 -6.19 13.82
C THR A 78 11.43 -6.79 12.49
N SER A 79 11.91 -7.99 12.15
CA SER A 79 11.45 -8.73 10.97
C SER A 79 9.93 -8.91 10.94
N PHE A 80 9.32 -9.24 12.08
CA PHE A 80 7.87 -9.34 12.23
C PHE A 80 7.17 -7.98 12.13
N GLY A 81 7.77 -6.90 12.65
CA GLY A 81 7.26 -5.54 12.50
C GLY A 81 7.23 -5.09 11.05
N LYS A 82 8.28 -5.42 10.27
CA LYS A 82 8.30 -5.19 8.83
C LYS A 82 7.23 -5.98 8.09
N LYS A 83 7.07 -7.26 8.43
CA LYS A 83 6.02 -8.11 7.85
C LYS A 83 4.63 -7.52 8.09
N ALA A 84 4.32 -7.15 9.33
CA ALA A 84 3.04 -6.55 9.70
C ALA A 84 2.81 -5.18 9.00
N LEU A 85 3.87 -4.37 8.85
CA LEU A 85 3.78 -3.15 8.05
C LEU A 85 3.48 -3.47 6.57
N GLY A 86 4.16 -4.46 5.99
CA GLY A 86 3.91 -4.92 4.62
C GLY A 86 2.47 -5.41 4.40
N GLU A 87 1.92 -6.16 5.35
CA GLU A 87 0.51 -6.60 5.35
C GLU A 87 -0.45 -5.38 5.36
N SER A 88 -0.19 -4.40 6.23
CA SER A 88 -0.99 -3.17 6.29
C SER A 88 -0.94 -2.37 4.97
N LEU A 89 0.20 -2.35 4.28
CA LEU A 89 0.32 -1.67 2.99
C LEU A 89 -0.36 -2.44 1.85
N ASP A 90 -0.33 -3.77 1.88
CA ASP A 90 -1.08 -4.59 0.92
C ASP A 90 -2.59 -4.41 1.12
N ASP A 91 -3.07 -4.27 2.36
CA ASP A 91 -4.47 -3.95 2.65
C ASP A 91 -4.85 -2.56 2.12
N LEU A 92 -4.02 -1.54 2.35
CA LEU A 92 -4.26 -0.19 1.81
C LEU A 92 -4.31 -0.21 0.27
N PHE A 93 -3.39 -0.90 -0.38
CA PHE A 93 -3.37 -1.07 -1.83
C PHE A 93 -4.65 -1.75 -2.34
N ARG A 94 -5.10 -2.82 -1.66
CA ARG A 94 -6.32 -3.55 -2.02
C ARG A 94 -7.55 -2.67 -1.90
N ILE A 95 -7.64 -1.85 -0.85
CA ILE A 95 -8.74 -0.90 -0.65
C ILE A 95 -8.77 0.11 -1.81
N ASN A 96 -7.64 0.75 -2.13
CA ASN A 96 -7.53 1.70 -3.24
C ASN A 96 -7.94 1.05 -4.58
N MET A 97 -7.34 -0.11 -4.89
CA MET A 97 -7.67 -0.90 -6.07
C MET A 97 -9.15 -1.27 -6.14
N TRP A 98 -9.77 -1.64 -5.02
CA TRP A 98 -11.19 -2.02 -4.98
C TRP A 98 -12.11 -0.81 -5.18
N CYS A 99 -11.80 0.32 -4.54
CA CYS A 99 -12.55 1.56 -4.68
C CYS A 99 -12.59 2.04 -6.14
N ASP A 100 -11.46 1.97 -6.84
CA ASP A 100 -11.37 2.45 -8.22
C ASP A 100 -11.90 1.46 -9.26
N LEU A 101 -11.67 0.15 -9.05
CA LEU A 101 -11.98 -0.90 -10.05
C LEU A 101 -13.26 -1.69 -9.72
N GLY A 102 -13.92 -1.38 -8.60
CA GLY A 102 -15.15 -2.04 -8.18
C GLY A 102 -16.25 -2.01 -9.23
N ASP A 103 -16.38 -0.89 -9.96
CA ASP A 103 -17.50 -0.70 -10.90
C ASP A 103 -17.20 -1.10 -12.35
N LEU A 104 -16.10 -1.84 -12.60
CA LEU A 104 -15.72 -2.31 -13.94
C LEU A 104 -16.75 -3.24 -14.63
N GLN A 105 -17.86 -3.59 -13.96
CA GLN A 105 -18.96 -4.32 -14.61
C GLN A 105 -19.76 -3.46 -15.58
N ASP A 106 -19.79 -2.13 -15.38
CA ASP A 106 -20.60 -1.21 -16.18
C ASP A 106 -19.82 -0.54 -17.34
N THR A 107 -18.53 -0.85 -17.47
CA THR A 107 -17.71 -0.34 -18.59
C THR A 107 -17.87 -1.17 -19.86
N SER A 108 -18.17 -0.50 -20.98
CA SER A 108 -18.20 -1.09 -22.33
C SER A 108 -16.82 -1.46 -22.88
N CYS A 109 -15.73 -1.12 -22.19
CA CYS A 109 -14.36 -1.38 -22.62
C CYS A 109 -13.87 -2.80 -22.24
N LYS A 110 -12.85 -3.30 -22.94
CA LYS A 110 -12.18 -4.56 -22.56
C LYS A 110 -11.61 -4.42 -21.15
N LYS A 111 -11.95 -5.32 -20.24
CA LYS A 111 -11.49 -5.30 -18.82
C LYS A 111 -9.99 -5.06 -18.68
N MET A 112 -9.17 -5.70 -19.52
CA MET A 112 -7.71 -5.54 -19.48
C MET A 112 -7.24 -4.11 -19.80
N SER A 113 -7.95 -3.38 -20.67
CA SER A 113 -7.65 -1.98 -20.95
C SER A 113 -7.88 -1.11 -19.72
N ALA A 114 -8.91 -1.41 -18.91
CA ALA A 114 -9.17 -0.69 -17.67
C ALA A 114 -8.07 -0.91 -16.62
N PHE A 115 -7.59 -2.16 -16.44
CA PHE A 115 -6.45 -2.43 -15.56
C PHE A 115 -5.17 -1.73 -16.01
N ARG A 116 -4.89 -1.69 -17.32
CA ARG A 116 -3.74 -0.96 -17.86
C ARG A 116 -3.85 0.54 -17.61
N ALA A 117 -5.01 1.14 -17.87
CA ALA A 117 -5.26 2.55 -17.63
C ALA A 117 -5.14 2.89 -16.13
N TRP A 118 -5.64 2.00 -15.26
CA TRP A 118 -5.50 2.15 -13.81
C TRP A 118 -4.04 2.09 -13.37
N CYS A 119 -3.25 1.11 -13.85
CA CYS A 119 -1.82 1.04 -13.58
C CYS A 119 -1.11 2.35 -13.98
N GLN A 120 -1.36 2.87 -15.19
CA GLN A 120 -0.76 4.14 -15.63
C GLN A 120 -1.14 5.33 -14.73
N THR A 121 -2.41 5.41 -14.33
CA THR A 121 -2.93 6.47 -13.45
C THR A 121 -2.27 6.45 -12.07
N HIS A 122 -1.88 5.26 -11.61
CA HIS A 122 -1.28 5.02 -10.30
C HIS A 122 0.24 4.87 -10.34
N GLY A 123 0.88 5.20 -11.49
CA GLY A 123 2.33 5.14 -11.66
C GLY A 123 2.93 3.74 -11.66
N ILE A 124 2.13 2.71 -11.95
CA ILE A 124 2.53 1.30 -12.03
C ILE A 124 2.76 0.95 -13.50
N ASP A 125 3.84 0.22 -13.79
CA ASP A 125 4.11 -0.23 -15.16
C ASP A 125 3.00 -1.18 -15.65
N ILE A 126 2.63 -1.01 -16.91
CA ILE A 126 1.53 -1.77 -17.53
C ILE A 126 1.79 -3.28 -17.60
N GLU A 127 3.05 -3.72 -17.45
CA GLU A 127 3.43 -5.13 -17.35
C GLU A 127 2.82 -5.80 -16.10
N TYR A 128 2.60 -5.03 -15.03
CA TYR A 128 1.97 -5.52 -13.80
C TYR A 128 0.44 -5.57 -13.88
N ALA A 129 -0.18 -5.07 -14.96
CA ALA A 129 -1.65 -5.01 -15.08
C ALA A 129 -2.31 -6.39 -14.93
N GLU A 130 -1.67 -7.45 -15.42
CA GLU A 130 -2.17 -8.82 -15.26
C GLU A 130 -2.10 -9.29 -13.79
N THR A 131 -1.04 -8.94 -13.07
CA THR A 131 -0.89 -9.21 -11.64
C THR A 131 -1.98 -8.50 -10.83
N ILE A 132 -2.24 -7.22 -11.13
CA ILE A 132 -3.30 -6.44 -10.47
C ILE A 132 -4.68 -7.04 -10.79
N ARG A 133 -4.92 -7.39 -12.06
CA ARG A 133 -6.14 -8.07 -12.49
C ARG A 133 -6.37 -9.35 -11.68
N MET A 134 -5.36 -10.21 -11.57
CA MET A 134 -5.46 -11.46 -10.81
C MET A 134 -5.74 -11.21 -9.31
N LYS A 135 -5.10 -10.23 -8.68
CA LYS A 135 -5.38 -9.83 -7.29
C LYS A 135 -6.85 -9.42 -7.11
N TRP A 136 -7.36 -8.55 -7.98
CA TRP A 136 -8.75 -8.11 -7.96
C TRP A 136 -9.74 -9.28 -8.11
N TYR A 137 -9.50 -10.19 -9.06
CA TYR A 137 -10.36 -11.37 -9.25
C TYR A 137 -10.35 -12.31 -8.05
N ARG A 138 -9.18 -12.54 -7.43
CA ARG A 138 -9.07 -13.38 -6.22
C ARG A 138 -9.89 -12.79 -5.07
N MET A 139 -9.79 -11.48 -4.87
CA MET A 139 -10.55 -10.79 -3.83
C MET A 139 -12.05 -10.92 -4.10
N ARG A 140 -12.50 -10.57 -5.31
CA ARG A 140 -13.90 -10.73 -5.74
C ARG A 140 -14.43 -12.15 -5.47
N LYS A 141 -13.68 -13.17 -5.90
CA LYS A 141 -14.08 -14.58 -5.75
C LYS A 141 -14.19 -14.98 -4.27
N SER A 142 -13.27 -14.51 -3.43
CA SER A 142 -13.28 -14.80 -1.99
C SER A 142 -14.57 -14.34 -1.31
N TYR A 143 -15.05 -13.13 -1.62
CA TYR A 143 -16.29 -12.60 -1.06
C TYR A 143 -17.53 -13.26 -1.69
N GLN A 144 -17.53 -13.50 -3.00
CA GLN A 144 -18.63 -14.19 -3.67
C GLN A 144 -18.87 -15.60 -3.11
N ASN A 145 -17.81 -16.32 -2.75
CA ASN A 145 -17.90 -17.68 -2.18
C ASN A 145 -18.62 -17.70 -0.82
N VAL A 146 -18.64 -16.61 -0.08
CA VAL A 146 -19.34 -16.48 1.22
C VAL A 146 -20.63 -15.66 1.11
N GLY A 147 -21.14 -15.46 -0.11
CA GLY A 147 -22.38 -14.75 -0.38
C GLY A 147 -22.32 -13.23 -0.20
N VAL A 148 -21.13 -12.66 0.00
CA VAL A 148 -20.95 -11.21 0.11
C VAL A 148 -20.74 -10.62 -1.29
N ASN A 149 -21.69 -9.82 -1.73
CA ASN A 149 -21.55 -9.04 -2.95
C ASN A 149 -20.88 -7.71 -2.64
N LEU A 150 -19.63 -7.55 -3.10
CA LEU A 150 -18.88 -6.32 -2.95
C LEU A 150 -19.23 -5.24 -4.01
N PHE A 151 -20.14 -5.52 -4.94
CA PHE A 151 -20.61 -4.55 -5.93
C PHE A 151 -21.85 -3.82 -5.43
N ASN A 152 -21.85 -2.49 -5.58
CA ASN A 152 -22.99 -1.67 -5.25
C ASN A 152 -23.95 -1.65 -6.45
N ASN A 153 -25.06 -2.38 -6.39
CA ASN A 153 -26.11 -2.35 -7.42
C ASN A 153 -26.93 -1.03 -7.41
N LYS A 154 -26.33 0.11 -7.07
CA LYS A 154 -27.04 1.40 -7.04
C LYS A 154 -26.98 2.05 -8.42
N ARG A 155 -27.90 1.65 -9.29
CA ARG A 155 -28.45 2.58 -10.29
C ARG A 155 -29.15 3.68 -9.52
N TYR A 156 -28.57 4.88 -9.48
CA TYR A 156 -29.36 6.06 -9.18
C TYR A 156 -30.34 6.25 -10.35
N HIS A 157 -31.58 5.78 -10.16
CA HIS A 157 -32.70 6.31 -10.93
C HIS A 157 -32.88 7.76 -10.48
N ILE A 158 -32.44 8.70 -11.30
CA ILE A 158 -32.83 10.09 -11.16
C ILE A 158 -34.10 10.23 -12.01
N THR A 159 -35.22 10.38 -11.31
CA THR A 159 -36.53 10.78 -11.82
C THR A 159 -36.52 12.22 -12.31
#